data_AF-A0A842QWS5-F1
#
_entry.id   AF-A0A842QWS5-F1
#
_cell.length_a   1.000
_cell.length_b   1.000
_cell.length_c   1.000
_cell.angle_alpha   90.00
_cell.angle_beta   90.00
_cell.angle_gamma   90.00
#
_symmetry.space_group_name_H-M   'P 1'
#
loop_
_entity.id
_entity.type
_entity.pdbx_description
1 polymer ?
#
loop_
_entity_poly.entity_id
_entity_poly.type
_entity_poly.pdbx_seq_one_letter_code
_entity_poly.pdbx_strand_id
1 'polypeptide(L)'
;MEDIIRVLAIDGDEKRVRQISRCLAEYDPGIKIEHPGDAESLIQLMETNSFDCIITPEDLSFLNRTELLQRLAEVLSLPVIRYLGESRLPESTRLDSSLIQELLSRENKLSYRVLSKRIRRTIASNGEMRFAGLGLPDAPRVMVRGDRLFIVDENGSERLWGCESMDEIHDIARDMELELRAVRWVRLELERLIGELTEVVMYSGVPEDRVSDIIFEGYRSLLALFMRMDEYYGKR
;
A
#
# COMPACT_ATOMS: atom_id res chain seq x y z
N MET A 1 -10.36 -6.19 -25.95
CA MET A 1 -8.94 -6.55 -25.75
C MET A 1 -8.64 -6.25 -24.31
N GLU A 2 -8.08 -7.19 -23.56
CA GLU A 2 -7.65 -6.90 -22.18
C GLU A 2 -6.50 -5.88 -22.22
N ASP A 3 -6.60 -4.83 -21.40
CA ASP A 3 -5.51 -3.86 -21.28
C ASP A 3 -4.25 -4.55 -20.76
N ILE A 4 -3.15 -4.34 -21.48
CA ILE A 4 -1.83 -4.84 -21.12
C ILE A 4 -1.30 -3.95 -19.99
N ILE A 5 -0.95 -4.57 -18.87
CA ILE A 5 -0.33 -3.92 -17.72
C ILE A 5 1.16 -4.18 -17.75
N ARG A 6 1.97 -3.12 -17.80
CA ARG A 6 3.43 -3.19 -17.77
C ARG A 6 3.93 -2.96 -16.35
N VAL A 7 4.57 -3.96 -15.78
CA VAL A 7 5.06 -3.98 -14.41
C VAL A 7 6.57 -4.00 -14.40
N LEU A 8 7.17 -3.09 -13.65
CA LEU A 8 8.61 -3.09 -13.39
C LEU A 8 8.89 -3.87 -12.10
N ALA A 9 9.61 -4.98 -12.18
CA ALA A 9 10.02 -5.77 -11.02
C ALA A 9 11.42 -5.38 -10.54
N ILE A 10 11.52 -4.90 -9.31
CA ILE A 10 12.79 -4.56 -8.66
C ILE A 10 13.09 -5.63 -7.61
N ASP A 11 13.97 -6.57 -7.95
CA ASP A 11 14.30 -7.70 -7.09
C ASP A 11 15.71 -8.22 -7.39
N GLY A 12 16.57 -8.37 -6.38
CA GLY A 12 17.95 -8.83 -6.55
C GLY A 12 18.06 -10.33 -6.85
N ASP A 13 16.96 -11.07 -6.80
CA ASP A 13 16.89 -12.49 -7.12
C ASP A 13 16.19 -12.72 -8.47
N GLU A 14 16.99 -12.81 -9.53
CA GLU A 14 16.52 -13.04 -10.90
C GLU A 14 15.73 -14.36 -11.03
N LYS A 15 16.02 -15.39 -10.22
CA LYS A 15 15.27 -16.65 -10.23
C LYS A 15 13.85 -16.43 -9.70
N ARG A 16 13.72 -15.67 -8.61
CA ARG A 16 12.43 -15.30 -8.02
C ARG A 16 11.60 -14.47 -9.01
N VAL A 17 12.21 -13.52 -9.72
CA VAL A 17 11.52 -12.74 -10.76
C VAL A 17 11.02 -13.61 -11.90
N ARG A 18 11.85 -14.52 -12.42
CA ARG A 18 11.43 -15.47 -13.48
C ARG A 18 10.24 -16.31 -13.04
N GLN A 19 10.24 -16.76 -11.78
CA GLN A 19 9.13 -17.52 -11.22
C GLN A 19 7.87 -16.67 -11.12
N ILE A 20 7.96 -15.45 -10.58
CA ILE A 20 6.84 -14.51 -10.49
C ILE A 20 6.26 -14.22 -11.88
N SER A 21 7.12 -13.92 -12.86
CA SER A 21 6.70 -13.64 -14.24
C SER A 21 5.93 -14.81 -14.85
N ARG A 22 6.44 -16.04 -14.71
CA ARG A 22 5.76 -17.25 -15.17
C ARG A 22 4.41 -17.45 -14.49
N CYS A 23 4.35 -17.33 -13.16
CA CYS A 23 3.12 -17.54 -12.41
C CYS A 23 2.08 -16.44 -12.66
N LEU A 24 2.49 -15.18 -12.77
CA LEU A 24 1.58 -14.09 -13.10
C LEU A 24 1.04 -14.23 -14.52
N ALA A 25 1.86 -14.64 -15.48
CA ALA A 25 1.39 -14.92 -16.85
C ALA A 25 0.38 -16.08 -16.93
N GLU A 26 0.42 -17.04 -15.99
CA GLU A 26 -0.57 -18.13 -15.88
C GLU A 26 -1.93 -17.61 -15.37
N TYR A 27 -1.93 -16.66 -14.43
CA TYR A 27 -3.16 -16.14 -13.82
C TYR A 27 -3.76 -14.93 -14.55
N ASP A 28 -2.92 -14.08 -15.14
CA ASP A 28 -3.31 -12.87 -15.86
C ASP A 28 -2.31 -12.63 -17.02
N PRO A 29 -2.60 -13.16 -18.22
CA PRO A 29 -1.73 -13.03 -19.38
C PRO A 29 -1.49 -11.58 -19.84
N GLY A 30 -2.36 -10.65 -19.41
CA GLY A 30 -2.26 -9.22 -19.69
C GLY A 30 -1.20 -8.51 -18.84
N ILE A 31 -0.68 -9.14 -17.78
CA ILE A 31 0.43 -8.60 -16.99
C ILE A 31 1.76 -8.96 -17.66
N LYS A 32 2.57 -7.95 -17.98
CA LYS A 32 3.92 -8.10 -18.51
C LYS A 32 4.92 -7.56 -17.52
N ILE A 33 5.84 -8.41 -17.09
CA ILE A 33 6.87 -8.05 -16.11
C ILE A 33 8.19 -7.84 -16.82
N GLU A 34 8.81 -6.70 -16.56
CA GLU A 34 10.16 -6.37 -16.98
C GLU A 34 11.04 -6.22 -15.73
N HIS A 35 12.28 -6.65 -15.84
CA HIS A 35 13.21 -6.68 -14.72
C HIS A 35 14.59 -6.20 -15.17
N PRO A 36 15.11 -5.12 -14.59
CA PRO A 36 16.46 -4.68 -14.87
C PRO A 36 17.46 -5.61 -14.20
N GLY A 37 18.45 -6.09 -14.97
CA GLY A 37 19.56 -6.86 -14.42
C GLY A 37 20.51 -6.04 -13.54
N ASP A 38 20.54 -4.72 -13.73
CA ASP A 38 21.40 -3.78 -13.01
C ASP A 38 20.81 -2.35 -13.00
N ALA A 39 21.47 -1.44 -12.29
CA ALA A 39 21.02 -0.05 -12.13
C ALA A 39 21.02 0.75 -13.44
N GLU A 40 21.95 0.47 -14.37
CA GLU A 40 22.01 1.14 -15.67
C GLU A 40 20.83 0.72 -16.55
N SER A 41 20.54 -0.59 -16.58
CA SER A 41 19.39 -1.18 -17.25
C SER A 41 18.06 -0.66 -16.68
N LEU A 42 17.99 -0.40 -15.37
CA LEU A 42 16.81 0.19 -14.74
C LEU A 42 16.54 1.60 -15.30
N ILE A 43 17.57 2.45 -15.33
CA ILE A 43 17.44 3.82 -15.85
C ILE A 43 17.02 3.76 -17.32
N GLN A 44 17.69 2.95 -18.13
CA GLN A 44 17.37 2.80 -19.55
C GLN A 44 15.93 2.29 -19.76
N LEU A 45 15.48 1.29 -18.99
CA LEU A 45 14.12 0.77 -19.08
C LEU A 45 13.09 1.84 -18.73
N MET A 46 13.35 2.64 -17.69
CA MET A 46 12.46 3.72 -17.27
C MET A 46 12.40 4.89 -18.26
N GLU A 47 13.50 5.19 -18.95
CA GLU A 47 13.52 6.23 -19.98
C GLU A 47 12.82 5.80 -21.28
N THR A 48 12.89 4.51 -21.61
CA THR A 48 12.40 3.98 -22.88
C THR A 48 10.98 3.42 -22.81
N ASN A 49 10.48 3.12 -21.61
CA ASN A 49 9.19 2.47 -21.42
C ASN A 49 8.34 3.17 -20.36
N SER A 50 7.03 3.19 -20.60
CA SER A 50 6.05 3.52 -19.58
C SER A 50 5.67 2.26 -18.80
N PHE A 51 5.68 2.35 -17.48
CA PHE A 51 5.20 1.31 -16.57
C PHE A 51 3.95 1.78 -15.84
N ASP A 52 3.07 0.85 -15.50
CA ASP A 52 1.82 1.13 -14.78
C ASP A 52 2.02 1.01 -13.26
N CYS A 53 2.93 0.13 -12.83
CA CYS A 53 3.30 -0.04 -11.43
C CYS A 53 4.68 -0.67 -11.27
N ILE A 54 5.19 -0.63 -10.04
CA ILE A 54 6.41 -1.33 -9.63
C ILE A 54 6.04 -2.43 -8.65
N ILE A 55 6.65 -3.61 -8.81
CA ILE A 55 6.62 -4.67 -7.80
C ILE A 55 8.00 -4.85 -7.18
N THR A 56 8.03 -5.09 -5.88
CA THR A 56 9.27 -5.28 -5.12
C THR A 56 9.05 -6.26 -3.98
N PRO A 57 10.04 -7.11 -3.61
CA PRO A 57 9.90 -7.92 -2.41
C PRO A 57 9.85 -7.00 -1.18
N GLU A 58 9.23 -7.47 -0.10
CA GLU A 58 9.16 -6.74 1.16
C GLU A 58 10.55 -6.56 1.80
N ASP A 59 11.42 -7.56 1.65
CA ASP A 59 12.83 -7.44 2.04
C ASP A 59 13.67 -6.84 0.89
N LEU A 60 14.08 -5.59 1.09
CA LEU A 60 14.97 -4.84 0.21
C LEU A 60 16.42 -4.85 0.67
N SER A 61 16.84 -5.83 1.46
CA SER A 61 18.21 -5.97 1.98
C SER A 61 19.30 -6.00 0.89
N PHE A 62 18.96 -6.39 -0.33
CA PHE A 62 19.88 -6.44 -1.48
C PHE A 62 20.12 -5.07 -2.17
N LEU A 63 19.27 -4.07 -1.92
CA LEU A 63 19.47 -2.73 -2.47
C LEU A 63 20.31 -1.88 -1.51
N ASN A 64 21.35 -1.21 -2.01
CA ASN A 64 21.93 -0.07 -1.29
C ASN A 64 20.85 1.00 -1.17
N ARG A 65 20.21 1.03 0.01
CA ARG A 65 18.88 1.57 0.26
C ARG A 65 18.69 3.04 -0.06
N THR A 66 19.74 3.85 -0.10
CA THR A 66 19.58 5.31 -0.10
C THR A 66 19.54 5.90 -1.51
N GLU A 67 20.44 5.48 -2.40
CA GLU A 67 20.62 6.14 -3.71
C GLU A 67 19.57 5.69 -4.74
N LEU A 68 19.24 4.39 -4.77
CA LEU A 68 18.21 3.89 -5.69
C LEU A 68 16.81 4.34 -5.27
N LEU A 69 16.49 4.34 -3.97
CA LEU A 69 15.20 4.81 -3.48
C LEU A 69 15.04 6.32 -3.63
N GLN A 70 16.12 7.13 -3.52
CA GLN A 70 16.07 8.56 -3.85
C GLN A 70 15.78 8.80 -5.33
N ARG A 71 16.48 8.09 -6.24
CA ARG A 71 16.25 8.23 -7.68
C ARG A 71 14.92 7.66 -8.14
N LEU A 72 14.45 6.58 -7.50
CA LEU A 72 13.10 6.07 -7.72
C LEU A 72 12.08 7.08 -7.20
N ALA A 73 12.24 7.66 -6.01
CA ALA A 73 11.31 8.62 -5.43
C ALA A 73 11.07 9.86 -6.31
N GLU A 74 12.07 10.32 -7.05
CA GLU A 74 11.95 11.43 -8.00
C GLU A 74 11.16 11.07 -9.28
N VAL A 75 11.01 9.77 -9.59
CA VAL A 75 10.30 9.25 -10.77
C VAL A 75 8.99 8.53 -10.41
N LEU A 76 8.77 8.21 -9.13
CA LEU A 76 7.70 7.38 -8.58
C LEU A 76 6.33 8.10 -8.46
N SER A 77 5.79 8.59 -9.58
CA SER A 77 4.33 8.77 -9.69
C SER A 77 3.60 7.45 -9.95
N LEU A 78 4.35 6.33 -9.95
CA LEU A 78 3.86 4.98 -10.13
C LEU A 78 3.57 4.33 -8.78
N PRO A 79 2.48 3.55 -8.68
CA PRO A 79 2.17 2.83 -7.47
C PRO A 79 3.16 1.67 -7.28
N VAL A 80 3.57 1.46 -6.03
CA VAL A 80 4.51 0.41 -5.63
C VAL A 80 3.77 -0.69 -4.86
N ILE A 81 3.91 -1.93 -5.30
CA ILE A 81 3.27 -3.10 -4.72
C ILE A 81 4.35 -4.01 -4.13
N ARG A 82 4.26 -4.27 -2.82
CA ARG A 82 5.19 -5.17 -2.13
C ARG A 82 4.69 -6.60 -2.13
N TYR A 83 5.55 -7.59 -2.34
CA TYR A 83 5.21 -9.01 -2.20
C TYR A 83 6.11 -9.72 -1.21
N LEU A 84 5.55 -10.72 -0.52
CA LEU A 84 6.20 -11.46 0.56
C LEU A 84 7.28 -12.48 0.10
N GLY A 85 7.56 -12.56 -1.20
CA GLY A 85 8.47 -13.56 -1.76
C GLY A 85 7.91 -14.98 -1.65
N GLU A 86 8.79 -15.99 -1.75
CA GLU A 86 8.40 -17.38 -1.46
C GLU A 86 8.18 -17.56 0.04
N SER A 87 7.05 -18.16 0.42
CA SER A 87 6.76 -18.53 1.80
C SER A 87 7.87 -19.44 2.32
N ARG A 88 8.51 -19.06 3.42
CA ARG A 88 9.39 -19.96 4.18
C ARG A 88 8.57 -20.55 5.32
N LEU A 89 8.43 -21.87 5.36
CA LEU A 89 7.92 -22.53 6.55
C LEU A 89 8.88 -22.26 7.72
N PRO A 90 8.38 -22.10 8.96
CA PRO A 90 9.23 -22.02 10.14
C PRO A 90 10.17 -23.23 10.21
N GLU A 91 11.44 -23.02 10.60
CA GLU A 91 12.43 -24.10 10.76
C GLU A 91 11.97 -25.23 11.71
N SER A 92 10.98 -24.95 12.57
CA SER A 92 10.36 -25.91 13.49
C SER A 92 9.39 -26.91 12.83
N THR A 93 9.10 -26.77 11.53
CA THR A 93 8.11 -27.60 10.83
C THR A 93 8.68 -28.99 10.54
N ARG A 94 8.42 -29.95 11.44
CA ARG A 94 8.77 -31.36 11.28
C ARG A 94 7.74 -32.08 10.39
N LEU A 95 7.80 -31.83 9.08
CA LEU A 95 7.03 -32.57 8.09
C LEU A 95 7.98 -33.26 7.10
N ASP A 96 7.48 -34.27 6.38
CA ASP A 96 8.22 -34.88 5.28
C ASP A 96 8.58 -33.82 4.23
N SER A 97 9.84 -33.80 3.81
CA SER A 97 10.37 -32.90 2.79
C SER A 97 9.53 -32.85 1.50
N SER A 98 8.91 -33.96 1.11
CA SER A 98 8.06 -34.04 -0.08
C SER A 98 6.74 -33.31 0.10
N LEU A 99 6.06 -33.53 1.23
CA LEU A 99 4.81 -32.85 1.60
C LEU A 99 5.03 -31.36 1.85
N ILE A 100 6.17 -30.99 2.45
CA ILE A 100 6.60 -29.59 2.61
C ILE A 100 6.70 -28.90 1.26
N GLN A 101 7.37 -29.52 0.28
CA GLN A 101 7.51 -28.89 -1.04
C GLN A 101 6.18 -28.77 -1.78
N GLU A 102 5.29 -29.76 -1.65
CA GLU A 102 3.96 -29.69 -2.26
C GLU A 102 3.11 -28.57 -1.65
N LEU A 103 3.09 -28.45 -0.32
CA LEU A 103 2.38 -27.38 0.39
C LEU A 103 2.94 -26.00 0.03
N LEU A 104 4.26 -25.83 0.07
CA LEU A 104 4.92 -24.59 -0.32
C LEU A 104 4.64 -24.22 -1.79
N SER A 105 4.67 -25.19 -2.70
CA SER A 105 4.35 -24.95 -4.11
C SER A 105 2.91 -24.47 -4.28
N ARG A 106 1.97 -25.06 -3.54
CA ARG A 106 0.55 -24.69 -3.58
C ARG A 106 0.31 -23.31 -2.96
N GLU A 107 0.89 -23.02 -1.80
CA GLU A 107 0.81 -21.71 -1.15
C GLU A 107 1.41 -20.61 -2.02
N ASN A 108 2.62 -20.81 -2.57
CA ASN A 108 3.27 -19.85 -3.45
C ASN A 108 2.42 -19.56 -4.69
N LYS A 109 1.77 -20.58 -5.27
CA LYS A 109 0.83 -20.41 -6.39
C LYS A 109 -0.36 -19.54 -6.02
N LEU A 110 -0.94 -19.71 -4.83
CA LEU A 110 -2.04 -18.87 -4.36
C LEU A 110 -1.57 -17.43 -4.16
N SER A 111 -0.39 -17.22 -3.54
CA SER A 111 0.22 -15.90 -3.36
C SER A 111 0.37 -15.11 -4.67
N TYR A 112 0.79 -15.76 -5.76
CA TYR A 112 0.89 -15.09 -7.07
C TYR A 112 -0.47 -14.76 -7.68
N ARG A 113 -1.50 -15.57 -7.44
CA ARG A 113 -2.87 -15.23 -7.83
C ARG A 113 -3.36 -13.97 -7.11
N VAL A 114 -3.06 -13.82 -5.82
CA VAL A 114 -3.36 -12.58 -5.07
C VAL A 114 -2.64 -11.40 -5.69
N LEU A 115 -1.35 -11.55 -5.95
CA LEU A 115 -0.51 -10.51 -6.52
C LEU A 115 -1.07 -10.00 -7.86
N SER A 116 -1.53 -10.90 -8.74
CA SER A 116 -2.15 -10.51 -10.01
C SER A 116 -3.39 -9.61 -9.82
N LYS A 117 -4.28 -10.00 -8.90
CA LYS A 117 -5.49 -9.21 -8.57
C LYS A 117 -5.13 -7.87 -7.95
N ARG A 118 -4.13 -7.85 -7.08
CA ARG A 118 -3.64 -6.64 -6.43
C ARG A 118 -3.07 -5.65 -7.44
N ILE A 119 -2.26 -6.12 -8.39
CA ILE A 119 -1.74 -5.30 -9.51
C ILE A 119 -2.89 -4.60 -10.26
N ARG A 120 -3.89 -5.36 -10.71
CA ARG A 120 -5.05 -4.82 -11.44
C ARG A 120 -5.81 -3.76 -10.63
N ARG A 121 -6.10 -4.05 -9.36
CA ARG A 121 -6.83 -3.12 -8.47
C ARG A 121 -6.04 -1.85 -8.22
N THR A 122 -4.76 -1.97 -7.89
CA THR A 122 -3.89 -0.83 -7.63
C THR A 122 -3.84 0.11 -8.85
N ILE A 123 -3.74 -0.45 -10.06
CA ILE A 123 -3.72 0.37 -11.29
C ILE A 123 -5.07 1.04 -11.54
N ALA A 124 -6.18 0.32 -11.35
CA ALA A 124 -7.52 0.88 -11.47
C ALA A 124 -7.73 2.06 -10.52
N SER A 125 -7.35 1.91 -9.24
CA SER A 125 -7.50 2.96 -8.22
C SER A 125 -6.51 4.12 -8.41
N ASN A 126 -5.30 3.87 -8.91
CA ASN A 126 -4.32 4.93 -9.13
C ASN A 126 -4.66 5.81 -10.35
N GLY A 127 -5.45 5.29 -11.30
CA GLY A 127 -6.06 6.10 -12.36
C GLY A 127 -7.04 7.15 -11.82
N GLU A 128 -7.71 6.86 -10.70
CA GLU A 128 -8.66 7.78 -10.05
C GLU A 128 -7.96 8.85 -9.18
N MET A 129 -6.81 8.54 -8.56
CA MET A 129 -6.09 9.47 -7.67
C MET A 129 -5.26 10.56 -8.38
N ARG A 130 -5.01 10.45 -9.69
CA ARG A 130 -4.10 11.35 -10.43
C ARG A 130 -4.61 12.80 -10.67
N PHE A 131 -5.77 13.19 -10.13
CA PHE A 131 -6.41 14.49 -10.41
C PHE A 131 -6.34 15.57 -9.31
N ALA A 132 -5.59 15.39 -8.21
CA ALA A 132 -5.49 16.42 -7.16
C ALA A 132 -4.03 16.81 -6.88
N GLY A 133 -3.69 18.09 -7.07
CA GLY A 133 -2.34 18.66 -7.04
C GLY A 133 -1.54 18.62 -5.72
N LEU A 134 -1.82 17.70 -4.82
CA LEU A 134 -0.94 17.27 -3.70
C LEU A 134 -1.09 15.77 -3.38
N GLY A 135 -1.84 15.01 -4.20
CA GLY A 135 -2.06 13.57 -4.03
C GLY A 135 -2.83 13.15 -2.77
N LEU A 136 -3.32 14.10 -1.96
CA LEU A 136 -4.12 13.80 -0.78
C LEU A 136 -5.60 13.64 -1.18
N PRO A 137 -6.29 12.60 -0.67
CA PRO A 137 -7.70 12.35 -0.96
C PRO A 137 -8.58 13.50 -0.46
N ASP A 138 -9.79 13.65 -1.04
CA ASP A 138 -10.79 14.56 -0.49
C ASP A 138 -10.98 14.25 1.00
N ALA A 139 -10.84 15.29 1.82
CA ALA A 139 -10.91 15.23 3.27
C ALA A 139 -11.85 16.33 3.76
N PRO A 140 -12.33 16.26 5.02
CA PRO A 140 -13.08 17.35 5.62
C PRO A 140 -12.34 18.68 5.45
N ARG A 141 -13.08 19.73 5.06
CA ARG A 141 -12.53 21.06 4.80
C ARG A 141 -12.79 21.98 5.98
N VAL A 142 -11.93 22.97 6.16
CA VAL A 142 -12.15 24.00 7.17
C VAL A 142 -12.62 25.28 6.50
N MET A 143 -13.72 25.84 6.99
CA MET A 143 -14.31 27.08 6.50
C MET A 143 -14.30 28.14 7.58
N VAL A 144 -13.85 29.34 7.22
CA VAL A 144 -13.88 30.52 8.08
C VAL A 144 -15.10 31.38 7.72
N ARG A 145 -15.90 31.76 8.73
CA ARG A 145 -17.00 32.74 8.56
C ARG A 145 -16.97 33.76 9.71
N GLY A 146 -16.34 34.91 9.45
CA GLY A 146 -16.06 35.89 10.49
C GLY A 146 -15.02 35.33 11.47
N ASP A 147 -15.33 35.36 12.76
CA ASP A 147 -14.52 34.83 13.86
C ASP A 147 -14.79 33.35 14.16
N ARG A 148 -15.47 32.62 13.26
CA ARG A 148 -15.90 31.23 13.48
C ARG A 148 -15.29 30.26 12.49
N LEU A 149 -14.86 29.11 13.02
CA LEU A 149 -14.33 27.97 12.28
C LEU A 149 -15.39 26.88 12.15
N PHE A 150 -15.62 26.41 10.93
CA PHE A 150 -16.51 25.31 10.61
C PHE A 150 -15.71 24.18 9.98
N ILE A 151 -15.98 22.94 10.40
CA ILE A 151 -15.53 21.75 9.68
C ILE A 151 -16.69 21.32 8.76
N VAL A 152 -16.38 21.16 7.48
CA VAL A 152 -17.28 20.61 6.46
C VAL A 152 -16.86 19.18 6.20
N ASP A 153 -17.68 18.23 6.65
CA ASP A 153 -17.42 16.81 6.46
C ASP A 153 -17.64 16.40 4.98
N GLU A 154 -17.24 15.18 4.61
CA GLU A 154 -17.24 14.69 3.23
C GLU A 154 -18.63 14.61 2.58
N ASN A 155 -19.67 14.48 3.39
CA ASN A 155 -21.08 14.50 2.97
C ASN A 155 -21.64 15.93 2.80
N GLY A 156 -20.82 16.96 3.01
CA GLY A 156 -21.20 18.37 2.99
C GLY A 156 -21.87 18.87 4.27
N SER A 157 -21.96 18.07 5.33
CA SER A 157 -22.48 18.55 6.61
C SER A 157 -21.48 19.49 7.29
N GLU A 158 -21.98 20.59 7.82
CA GLU A 158 -21.17 21.59 8.50
C GLU A 158 -21.35 21.50 10.02
N ARG A 159 -20.25 21.59 10.76
CA ARG A 159 -20.27 21.70 12.22
C ARG A 159 -19.37 22.84 12.68
N LEU A 160 -19.88 23.66 13.59
CA LEU A 160 -19.08 24.68 14.26
C LEU A 160 -18.03 24.00 15.12
N TRP A 161 -16.77 24.33 14.91
CA TRP A 161 -15.65 23.82 15.70
C TRP A 161 -15.33 24.76 16.86
N GLY A 162 -15.18 26.06 16.57
CA GLY A 162 -14.77 27.05 17.56
C GLY A 162 -14.81 28.48 17.02
N CYS A 163 -14.41 29.42 17.88
CA CYS A 163 -14.23 30.82 17.54
C CYS A 163 -12.81 31.26 17.86
N GLU A 164 -12.19 32.01 16.97
CA GLU A 164 -10.80 32.46 17.09
C GLU A 164 -10.66 33.94 16.73
N SER A 165 -9.54 34.55 17.12
CA SER A 165 -9.24 35.93 16.76
C SER A 165 -9.14 36.10 15.24
N MET A 166 -9.60 37.24 14.71
CA MET A 166 -9.57 37.50 13.25
C MET A 166 -8.15 37.47 12.67
N ASP A 167 -7.14 37.74 13.49
CA ASP A 167 -5.75 37.78 13.05
C ASP A 167 -5.14 36.37 12.90
N GLU A 168 -5.68 35.37 13.61
CA GLU A 168 -5.12 34.01 13.66
C GLU A 168 -6.01 32.97 12.97
N ILE A 169 -7.31 33.25 12.82
CA ILE A 169 -8.31 32.27 12.37
C ILE A 169 -8.00 31.63 11.01
N HIS A 170 -7.38 32.38 10.09
CA HIS A 170 -7.05 31.86 8.77
C HIS A 170 -5.84 30.91 8.78
N ASP A 171 -4.88 31.14 9.67
CA ASP A 171 -3.73 30.25 9.83
C ASP A 171 -4.15 28.99 10.61
N ILE A 172 -4.93 29.15 11.67
CA ILE A 172 -5.57 28.04 12.40
C ILE A 172 -6.40 27.17 11.44
N ALA A 173 -7.22 27.79 10.58
CA ALA A 173 -8.01 27.05 9.60
C ALA A 173 -7.15 26.20 8.66
N ARG A 174 -6.02 26.75 8.19
CA ARG A 174 -5.10 26.07 7.28
C ARG A 174 -4.41 24.89 7.95
N ASP A 175 -3.93 25.09 9.18
CA ASP A 175 -3.28 24.05 9.96
C ASP A 175 -4.25 22.91 10.29
N MET A 176 -5.46 23.25 10.72
CA MET A 176 -6.53 22.27 10.95
C MET A 176 -6.88 21.48 9.68
N GLU A 177 -6.96 22.14 8.52
CA GLU A 177 -7.25 21.45 7.26
C GLU A 177 -6.13 20.47 6.88
N LEU A 178 -4.87 20.84 7.11
CA LEU A 178 -3.72 19.95 6.91
C LEU A 178 -3.78 18.75 7.85
N GLU A 179 -4.10 18.95 9.14
CA GLU A 179 -4.27 17.88 10.12
C GLU A 179 -5.40 16.92 9.73
N LEU A 180 -6.56 17.44 9.32
CA LEU A 180 -7.70 16.63 8.88
C LEU A 180 -7.36 15.79 7.65
N ARG A 181 -6.60 16.34 6.70
CA ARG A 181 -6.08 15.61 5.55
C ARG A 181 -5.11 14.51 5.94
N ALA A 182 -4.19 14.78 6.87
CA ALA A 182 -3.26 13.79 7.38
C ALA A 182 -4.00 12.62 8.07
N VAL A 183 -4.96 12.94 8.94
CA VAL A 183 -5.82 11.94 9.59
C VAL A 183 -6.59 11.10 8.55
N ARG A 184 -7.15 11.74 7.53
CA ARG A 184 -7.87 11.05 6.45
C ARG A 184 -6.96 10.11 5.66
N TRP A 185 -5.76 10.57 5.32
CA TRP A 185 -4.76 9.75 4.65
C TRP A 185 -4.38 8.53 5.49
N VAL A 186 -4.07 8.71 6.78
CA VAL A 186 -3.73 7.60 7.68
C VAL A 186 -4.88 6.60 7.76
N ARG A 187 -6.12 7.08 7.87
CA ARG A 187 -7.31 6.21 7.88
C ARG A 187 -7.40 5.37 6.60
N LEU A 188 -7.31 6.00 5.43
CA LEU A 188 -7.38 5.30 4.14
C LEU A 188 -6.25 4.29 3.97
N GLU A 189 -5.04 4.65 4.41
CA GLU A 189 -3.89 3.77 4.34
C GLU A 189 -4.04 2.57 5.28
N LEU A 190 -4.60 2.77 6.48
CA LEU A 190 -4.95 1.67 7.38
C LEU A 190 -6.04 0.77 6.80
N GLU A 191 -7.10 1.34 6.23
CA GLU A 191 -8.15 0.58 5.53
C GLU A 191 -7.55 -0.28 4.39
N ARG A 192 -6.66 0.31 3.59
CA ARG A 192 -5.93 -0.36 2.51
C ARG A 192 -5.08 -1.53 3.05
N LEU A 193 -4.26 -1.28 4.07
CA LEU A 193 -3.39 -2.29 4.68
C LEU A 193 -4.18 -3.42 5.34
N ILE A 194 -5.30 -3.12 6.00
CA ILE A 194 -6.20 -4.14 6.57
C ILE A 194 -6.76 -5.03 5.46
N GLY A 195 -7.18 -4.44 4.33
CA GLY A 195 -7.62 -5.20 3.16
C GLY A 195 -6.52 -6.12 2.63
N GLU A 196 -5.29 -5.62 2.51
CA GLU A 196 -4.14 -6.44 2.07
C GLU A 196 -3.81 -7.57 3.04
N LEU A 197 -3.81 -7.31 4.34
CA LEU A 197 -3.60 -8.33 5.37
C LEU A 197 -4.70 -9.38 5.34
N THR A 198 -5.96 -8.97 5.15
CA THR A 198 -7.10 -9.89 5.05
C THR A 198 -6.90 -10.85 3.89
N GLU A 199 -6.48 -10.35 2.73
CA GLU A 199 -6.15 -11.21 1.60
C GLU A 199 -5.01 -12.16 1.95
N VAL A 200 -3.89 -11.66 2.46
CA VAL A 200 -2.74 -12.51 2.83
C VAL A 200 -3.15 -13.64 3.77
N VAL A 201 -3.96 -13.34 4.79
CA VAL A 201 -4.45 -14.33 5.76
C VAL A 201 -5.42 -15.33 5.11
N MET A 202 -6.31 -14.89 4.22
CA MET A 202 -7.18 -15.82 3.47
C MET A 202 -6.38 -16.80 2.62
N TYR A 203 -5.29 -16.35 2.01
CA TYR A 203 -4.48 -17.18 1.11
C TYR A 203 -3.41 -18.02 1.81
N SER A 204 -3.16 -17.80 3.11
CA SER A 204 -2.27 -18.64 3.92
C SER A 204 -2.94 -19.91 4.46
N GLY A 205 -4.15 -20.23 3.98
CA GLY A 205 -4.88 -21.44 4.37
C GLY A 205 -5.64 -21.32 5.70
N VAL A 206 -5.73 -20.12 6.26
CA VAL A 206 -6.59 -19.85 7.42
C VAL A 206 -8.06 -20.04 7.00
N PRO A 207 -8.87 -20.77 7.79
CA PRO A 207 -10.31 -20.89 7.54
C PRO A 207 -10.98 -19.52 7.44
N GLU A 208 -11.85 -19.33 6.44
CA GLU A 208 -12.49 -18.03 6.16
C GLU A 208 -13.26 -17.48 7.37
N ASP A 209 -13.87 -18.35 8.17
CA ASP A 209 -14.55 -18.01 9.43
C ASP A 209 -13.62 -17.52 10.54
N ARG A 210 -12.30 -17.70 10.40
CA ARG A 210 -11.27 -17.22 11.33
C ARG A 210 -10.54 -15.97 10.87
N VAL A 211 -10.63 -15.63 9.59
CA VAL A 211 -9.96 -14.44 9.04
C VAL A 211 -10.50 -13.17 9.72
N SER A 212 -11.83 -13.06 9.88
CA SER A 212 -12.44 -11.92 10.55
C SER A 212 -11.98 -11.75 11.99
N ASP A 213 -11.83 -12.86 12.73
CA ASP A 213 -11.38 -12.85 14.13
C ASP A 213 -9.94 -12.31 14.23
N ILE A 214 -9.05 -12.80 13.37
CA ILE A 214 -7.63 -12.38 13.34
C ILE A 214 -7.51 -10.90 13.02
N ILE A 215 -8.21 -10.44 11.98
CA ILE A 215 -8.19 -9.05 11.56
C ILE A 215 -8.79 -8.13 12.63
N PHE A 216 -9.88 -8.57 13.27
CA PHE A 216 -10.52 -7.81 14.33
C PHE A 216 -9.62 -7.67 15.57
N GLU A 217 -8.95 -8.74 16.02
CA GLU A 217 -8.02 -8.67 17.15
C GLU A 217 -6.78 -7.81 16.83
N GLY A 218 -6.29 -7.85 15.59
CA GLY A 218 -5.26 -6.92 15.10
C GLY A 218 -5.71 -5.47 15.17
N TYR A 219 -6.92 -5.17 14.67
CA TYR A 219 -7.52 -3.83 14.73
C TYR A 219 -7.71 -3.34 16.17
N ARG A 220 -8.19 -4.19 17.09
CA ARG A 220 -8.31 -3.85 18.52
C ARG A 220 -6.96 -3.51 19.14
N SER A 221 -5.91 -4.25 18.80
CA SER A 221 -4.55 -4.00 19.29
C SER A 221 -4.02 -2.65 18.81
N LEU A 222 -4.31 -2.27 17.55
CA LEU A 222 -3.98 -0.95 17.00
C LEU A 222 -4.76 0.18 17.68
N LEU A 223 -6.07 0.00 17.91
CA LEU A 223 -6.88 0.98 18.65
C LEU A 223 -6.32 1.21 20.06
N ALA A 224 -5.98 0.14 20.78
CA ALA A 224 -5.38 0.25 22.10
C ALA A 224 -4.02 0.99 22.06
N LEU A 225 -3.24 0.83 20.99
CA LEU A 225 -2.02 1.61 20.79
C LEU A 225 -2.32 3.10 20.59
N PHE A 226 -3.27 3.46 19.73
CA PHE A 226 -3.65 4.85 19.51
C PHE A 226 -4.19 5.52 20.77
N MET A 227 -5.01 4.83 21.57
CA MET A 227 -5.48 5.34 22.86
C MET A 227 -4.31 5.63 23.82
N ARG A 228 -3.30 4.74 23.89
CA ARG A 228 -2.11 4.99 24.70
C ARG A 228 -1.28 6.17 24.21
N MET A 229 -1.18 6.35 22.89
CA MET A 229 -0.51 7.51 22.31
C MET A 229 -1.25 8.80 22.67
N ASP A 230 -2.58 8.82 22.55
CA ASP A 230 -3.41 9.96 22.92
C ASP A 230 -3.27 10.32 24.40
N GLU A 231 -3.30 9.33 25.30
CA GLU A 231 -3.04 9.54 26.74
C GLU A 231 -1.65 10.12 27.03
N TYR A 232 -0.66 9.77 26.21
CA TYR A 232 0.73 10.20 26.38
C TYR A 232 0.96 11.62 25.82
N TYR A 233 0.40 11.93 24.66
CA TYR A 233 0.61 13.20 23.96
C TYR A 233 -0.45 14.27 24.25
N GLY A 234 -1.68 13.88 24.60
CA GLY A 234 -2.82 14.75 24.89
C GLY A 234 -2.81 15.42 26.27
N LYS A 235 -1.76 15.20 27.07
CA LYS A 235 -1.53 15.90 28.36
C LYS A 235 -0.70 17.18 28.24
N ARG A 236 -0.60 17.76 27.03
CA ARG A 236 0.10 19.03 26.80
C ARG A 236 -0.85 20.20 26.83
#